data_AF-D9CI41-F1
#
_entry.id   AF-D9CI41-F1
#
_cell.length_a   1.000
_cell.length_b   1.000
_cell.length_c   1.000
_cell.angle_alpha   90.00
_cell.angle_beta   90.00
_cell.angle_gamma   90.00
#
_symmetry.space_group_name_H-M   'P 1'
#
loop_
_entity.id
_entity.type
_entity.pdbx_description
1 polymer ?
#
loop_
_entity_poly.entity_id
_entity_poly.type
_entity_poly.pdbx_seq_one_letter_code
_entity_poly.pdbx_strand_id
1 'polypeptide(L)'
;TGGDEINDKCYQNDQQTQAALTSSGKTLEQALSDFTVAEHQALAQQGKTPVVWEEMVLAHNVTLSNNTIVMVWISSADAAAVAAKNFRIVHTPSDYFYLDCG
;
A
#
# COMPACT_ATOMS: atom_id res chain seq x y z
N THR A 1 -0.91 8.34 -0.92
CA THR A 1 0.36 7.78 -0.43
C THR A 1 0.89 6.70 -1.35
N GLY A 2 0.15 6.25 -2.38
CA GLY A 2 0.67 5.30 -3.38
C GLY A 2 0.76 3.89 -2.80
N GLY A 3 1.94 3.26 -2.89
CA GLY A 3 2.20 1.93 -2.35
C GLY A 3 1.98 0.78 -3.35
N ASP A 4 2.01 1.10 -4.63
CA ASP A 4 2.02 0.19 -5.76
C ASP A 4 3.42 -0.37 -6.02
N GLU A 5 3.47 -1.57 -6.62
CA GLU A 5 4.67 -2.14 -7.26
C GLU A 5 5.95 -2.18 -6.40
N ILE A 6 5.81 -2.42 -5.09
CA ILE A 6 6.96 -2.56 -4.20
C ILE A 6 7.82 -3.76 -4.63
N ASN A 7 9.06 -3.48 -5.00
CA ASN A 7 10.02 -4.51 -5.41
C ASN A 7 10.92 -4.94 -4.25
N ASP A 8 10.56 -6.02 -3.57
CA ASP A 8 11.31 -6.58 -2.44
C ASP A 8 12.80 -6.81 -2.73
N LYS A 9 13.15 -7.18 -3.97
CA LYS A 9 14.55 -7.44 -4.34
C LYS A 9 15.40 -6.17 -4.26
N CYS A 10 14.82 -4.99 -4.49
CA CYS A 10 15.53 -3.73 -4.33
C CYS A 10 15.98 -3.55 -2.88
N TYR A 11 15.11 -3.85 -1.91
CA TYR A 11 15.41 -3.72 -0.49
C TYR A 11 16.33 -4.82 0.03
N GLN A 12 16.26 -6.03 -0.53
CA GLN A 12 17.21 -7.12 -0.23
C GLN A 12 18.64 -6.77 -0.64
N ASN A 13 18.80 -6.06 -1.75
CA ASN A 13 20.10 -5.66 -2.29
C ASN A 13 20.62 -4.31 -1.74
N ASP A 14 19.77 -3.54 -1.04
CA ASP A 14 20.15 -2.25 -0.47
C ASP A 14 20.82 -2.42 0.91
N GLN A 15 22.14 -2.19 0.95
CA GLN A 15 22.94 -2.36 2.17
C GLN A 15 22.46 -1.47 3.33
N GLN A 16 22.01 -0.26 3.02
CA GLN A 16 21.53 0.67 4.04
C GLN A 16 20.23 0.16 4.69
N THR A 17 19.27 -0.31 3.87
CA THR A 17 18.04 -0.93 4.36
C THR A 17 18.33 -2.18 5.17
N GLN A 18 19.21 -3.06 4.69
CA GLN A 18 19.56 -4.28 5.43
C GLN A 18 20.21 -3.97 6.80
N ALA A 19 21.08 -2.96 6.86
CA ALA A 19 21.66 -2.51 8.12
C ALA A 19 20.58 -1.92 9.06
N ALA A 20 19.66 -1.12 8.53
CA ALA A 20 18.56 -0.54 9.29
C ALA A 20 17.64 -1.63 9.87
N LEU A 21 17.17 -2.57 9.03
CA LEU A 21 16.31 -3.69 9.43
C LEU A 21 16.98 -4.56 10.51
N THR A 22 18.26 -4.88 10.33
CA THR A 22 19.06 -5.64 11.30
C THR A 22 19.15 -4.90 12.63
N SER A 23 19.48 -3.60 12.60
CA SER A 23 19.62 -2.79 13.82
C SER A 23 18.30 -2.60 14.57
N SER A 24 17.18 -2.54 13.85
CA SER A 24 15.85 -2.38 14.43
C SER A 24 15.19 -3.70 14.83
N GLY A 25 15.73 -4.84 14.38
CA GLY A 25 15.11 -6.16 14.54
C GLY A 25 13.77 -6.31 13.83
N LYS A 26 13.54 -5.55 12.75
CA LYS A 26 12.27 -5.54 12.00
C LYS A 26 12.40 -6.28 10.68
N THR A 27 11.31 -6.87 10.21
CA THR A 27 11.18 -7.31 8.82
C THR A 27 10.91 -6.13 7.89
N LEU A 28 11.08 -6.33 6.58
CA LEU A 28 10.70 -5.34 5.58
C LEU A 28 9.23 -4.94 5.69
N GLU A 29 8.32 -5.92 5.86
CA GLU A 29 6.88 -5.69 6.04
C GLU A 29 6.56 -4.83 7.28
N GLN A 30 7.24 -5.07 8.39
CA GLN A 30 7.06 -4.25 9.59
C GLN A 30 7.56 -2.82 9.38
N ALA A 31 8.71 -2.66 8.73
CA ALA A 31 9.25 -1.35 8.40
C ALA A 31 8.34 -0.59 7.40
N LEU A 32 7.79 -1.29 6.41
CA LEU A 32 6.82 -0.76 5.46
C LEU A 32 5.53 -0.31 6.17
N SER A 33 5.04 -1.12 7.10
CA SER A 33 3.85 -0.77 7.89
C SER A 33 4.10 0.49 8.73
N ASP A 34 5.25 0.58 9.41
CA ASP A 34 5.60 1.77 10.21
C ASP A 34 5.73 3.02 9.34
N PHE A 35 6.40 2.91 8.19
CA PHE A 35 6.54 4.00 7.23
C PHE A 35 5.17 4.50 6.76
N THR A 36 4.31 3.57 6.33
CA THR A 36 2.96 3.89 5.82
C THR A 36 2.10 4.54 6.90
N VAL A 37 2.12 3.99 8.12
CA VAL A 37 1.36 4.54 9.25
C VAL A 37 1.87 5.93 9.62
N ALA A 38 3.17 6.16 9.64
CA ALA A 38 3.75 7.48 9.93
C ALA A 38 3.32 8.52 8.87
N GLU A 39 3.34 8.16 7.59
CA GLU A 39 2.85 9.02 6.51
C GLU A 39 1.34 9.33 6.68
N HIS A 40 0.54 8.30 6.96
CA HIS A 40 -0.91 8.46 7.16
C HIS A 40 -1.24 9.31 8.38
N GLN A 41 -0.45 9.21 9.46
CA GLN A 41 -0.60 10.07 10.64
C GLN A 41 -0.31 11.54 10.32
N ALA A 42 0.73 11.83 9.54
CA ALA A 42 1.04 13.19 9.11
C ALA A 42 -0.12 13.78 8.29
N LEU A 43 -0.73 13.00 7.40
CA LEU A 43 -1.93 13.41 6.65
C LEU A 43 -3.14 13.63 7.56
N ALA A 44 -3.37 12.73 8.52
CA ALA A 44 -4.50 12.82 9.45
C ALA A 44 -4.41 14.09 10.33
N GLN A 45 -3.21 14.48 10.77
CA GLN A 45 -2.98 15.73 11.50
C GLN A 45 -3.36 16.98 10.70
N GLN A 46 -3.37 16.90 9.37
CA GLN A 46 -3.80 17.96 8.46
C GLN A 46 -5.28 17.81 8.02
N GLY A 47 -6.04 16.90 8.64
CA GLY A 47 -7.42 16.62 8.28
C GLY A 47 -7.59 15.99 6.90
N LYS A 48 -6.57 15.29 6.39
CA LYS A 48 -6.60 14.63 5.08
C LYS A 48 -6.87 13.13 5.22
N THR A 49 -7.57 12.58 4.24
CA THR A 49 -7.82 11.14 4.12
C THR A 49 -6.75 10.50 3.23
N PRO A 50 -6.01 9.49 3.71
CA PRO A 50 -5.05 8.78 2.89
C PRO A 50 -5.70 7.95 1.78
N VAL A 51 -5.00 7.82 0.66
CA VAL A 51 -5.34 6.97 -0.49
C VAL A 51 -4.14 6.09 -0.81
N VAL A 52 -4.34 4.77 -0.92
CA VAL A 52 -3.32 3.77 -1.28
C VAL A 52 -3.74 2.97 -2.51
N TRP A 53 -2.78 2.32 -3.17
CA TRP A 53 -3.06 1.24 -4.12
C TRP A 53 -3.36 -0.08 -3.39
N GLU A 54 -4.00 -1.02 -4.08
CA GLU A 54 -4.59 -2.23 -3.47
C GLU A 54 -3.58 -3.21 -2.89
N GLU A 55 -2.33 -3.18 -3.34
CA GLU A 55 -1.24 -4.00 -2.82
C GLU A 55 -1.02 -3.76 -1.32
N MET A 56 -1.24 -2.53 -0.84
CA MET A 56 -1.15 -2.20 0.58
C MET A 56 -2.21 -2.90 1.44
N VAL A 57 -3.24 -3.47 0.82
CA VAL A 57 -4.36 -4.18 1.47
C VAL A 57 -4.32 -5.68 1.17
N LEU A 58 -3.93 -6.06 -0.04
CA LEU A 58 -4.02 -7.43 -0.56
C LEU A 58 -2.68 -8.17 -0.55
N ALA A 59 -1.55 -7.47 -0.71
CA ALA A 59 -0.22 -8.06 -0.86
C ALA A 59 0.70 -7.85 0.34
N HIS A 60 0.60 -6.70 1.02
CA HIS A 60 1.44 -6.35 2.17
C HIS A 60 0.71 -6.43 3.51
N ASN A 61 1.44 -6.72 4.58
CA ASN A 61 0.91 -6.80 5.94
C ASN A 61 1.01 -5.43 6.64
N VAL A 62 0.36 -4.43 6.04
CA VAL A 62 0.38 -3.05 6.52
C VAL A 62 -0.86 -2.77 7.36
N THR A 63 -0.66 -2.12 8.51
CA THR A 63 -1.77 -1.73 9.39
C THR A 63 -2.40 -0.44 8.88
N LEU A 64 -3.52 -0.55 8.15
CA LEU A 64 -4.26 0.59 7.64
C LEU A 64 -5.50 0.90 8.49
N SER A 65 -5.83 2.19 8.59
CA SER A 65 -7.12 2.62 9.15
C SER A 65 -8.24 2.34 8.14
N ASN A 66 -9.42 1.92 8.59
CA ASN A 66 -10.61 1.78 7.71
C ASN A 66 -11.05 3.13 7.08
N ASN A 67 -10.51 4.26 7.55
CA ASN A 67 -10.72 5.55 6.89
C ASN A 67 -9.90 5.68 5.59
N THR A 68 -8.88 4.85 5.36
CA THR A 68 -8.09 4.86 4.12
C THR A 68 -8.97 4.47 2.92
N ILE A 69 -8.77 5.15 1.78
CA ILE A 69 -9.40 4.81 0.51
C ILE A 69 -8.41 3.98 -0.32
N VAL A 70 -8.91 2.94 -1.00
CA VAL A 70 -8.08 2.01 -1.77
C VAL A 70 -8.41 2.16 -3.25
N MET A 71 -7.39 2.35 -4.08
CA MET A 71 -7.50 2.33 -5.54
C MET A 71 -7.25 0.90 -6.04
N VAL A 72 -8.23 0.34 -6.74
CA VAL A 72 -8.20 -1.03 -7.29
C VAL A 72 -7.89 -0.94 -8.78
N TRP A 73 -6.78 -1.55 -9.23
CA TRP A 73 -6.22 -1.31 -10.56
C TRP A 73 -5.74 -2.57 -11.29
N ILE A 74 -5.31 -3.62 -10.60
CA ILE A 74 -4.77 -4.84 -11.21
C ILE A 74 -5.87 -5.58 -11.95
N SER A 75 -7.00 -5.86 -11.28
CA SER A 75 -8.15 -6.50 -11.89
C SER A 75 -9.46 -6.00 -11.30
N SER A 76 -10.51 -5.99 -12.12
CA SER A 76 -11.88 -5.73 -11.65
C SER A 76 -12.33 -6.69 -10.56
N ALA A 77 -11.76 -7.91 -10.51
CA ALA A 77 -12.06 -8.92 -9.49
C ALA A 77 -11.60 -8.55 -8.07
N ASP A 78 -10.53 -7.75 -7.93
CA ASP A 78 -9.93 -7.42 -6.64
C ASP A 78 -10.79 -6.46 -5.81
N ALA A 79 -11.73 -5.75 -6.46
CA ALA A 79 -12.69 -4.89 -5.79
C ALA A 79 -13.48 -5.62 -4.69
N ALA A 80 -13.88 -6.87 -4.95
CA ALA A 80 -14.61 -7.67 -3.96
C ALA A 80 -13.72 -8.03 -2.75
N ALA A 81 -12.44 -8.34 -2.99
CA ALA A 81 -11.48 -8.68 -1.94
C ALA A 81 -11.17 -7.48 -1.04
N VAL A 82 -11.01 -6.28 -1.63
CA VAL A 82 -10.82 -5.04 -0.88
C VAL A 82 -12.09 -4.67 -0.10
N ALA A 83 -13.27 -4.81 -0.70
CA ALA A 83 -14.54 -4.50 -0.06
C ALA A 83 -14.81 -5.42 1.14
N ALA A 84 -14.47 -6.71 1.03
CA ALA A 84 -14.60 -7.68 2.11
C ALA A 84 -13.74 -7.33 3.35
N LYS A 85 -12.67 -6.54 3.17
CA LYS A 85 -11.84 -5.99 4.24
C LYS A 85 -12.37 -4.66 4.80
N ASN A 86 -13.58 -4.25 4.40
CA ASN A 86 -14.29 -3.05 4.89
C ASN A 86 -13.60 -1.71 4.57
N PHE A 87 -12.94 -1.64 3.41
CA PHE A 87 -12.38 -0.40 2.88
C PHE A 87 -13.31 0.28 1.86
N ARG A 88 -13.18 1.61 1.76
CA ARG A 88 -13.78 2.39 0.66
C ARG A 88 -12.89 2.28 -0.58
N ILE A 89 -13.51 2.17 -1.75
CA ILE A 89 -12.80 1.86 -2.99
C ILE A 89 -12.99 2.98 -4.03
N VAL A 90 -11.92 3.29 -4.75
CA VAL A 90 -11.97 3.91 -6.08
C VAL A 90 -11.68 2.80 -7.09
N HIS A 91 -12.66 2.50 -7.94
CA HIS A 91 -12.58 1.37 -8.87
C HIS A 91 -12.02 1.83 -10.21
N THR A 92 -10.75 1.49 -10.48
CA THR A 92 -9.99 1.89 -11.67
C THR A 92 -9.26 0.70 -12.31
N PRO A 93 -9.91 -0.47 -12.49
CA PRO A 93 -9.22 -1.68 -12.90
C PRO A 93 -8.71 -1.61 -14.34
N SER A 94 -7.52 -2.14 -14.58
CA SER A 94 -6.78 -2.06 -15.86
C SER A 94 -7.45 -2.83 -16.99
N ASP A 95 -8.21 -3.87 -16.66
CA ASP A 95 -9.04 -4.63 -17.60
C ASP A 95 -10.21 -3.82 -18.19
N TYR A 96 -10.46 -2.58 -17.73
CA TYR A 96 -11.47 -1.67 -18.30
C TYR A 96 -11.06 -0.20 -18.44
N PHE A 97 -10.21 0.33 -17.57
CA PHE A 97 -10.02 1.79 -17.41
C PHE A 97 -8.62 2.31 -17.73
N TYR A 98 -7.69 1.44 -18.13
CA TYR A 98 -6.37 1.88 -18.57
C TYR A 98 -6.45 2.38 -20.02
N LEU A 99 -6.17 3.67 -20.20
CA LEU A 99 -6.27 4.35 -21.50
C LEU A 99 -4.96 4.28 -22.31
N ASP A 100 -3.90 3.74 -21.70
CA ASP A 100 -2.57 3.56 -22.25
C ASP A 100 -2.36 2.17 -22.87
N CYS A 101 -3.27 1.21 -22.62
CA CYS A 101 -3.25 -0.11 -23.24
C CYS A 101 -3.66 -0.07 -24.73
N GLY A 102 -3.02 -0.92 -25.55
CA GLY A 102 -3.23 -1.08 -27.00
C GLY A 102 -2.25 -2.08 -27.59
#